data_AF-G8CLT2-F1
#
_entry.id   AF-G8CLT2-F1
#
_cell.length_a   1.000
_cell.length_b   1.000
_cell.length_c   1.000
_cell.angle_alpha   90.00
_cell.angle_beta   90.00
_cell.angle_gamma   90.00
#
_symmetry.space_group_name_H-M   'P 1'
#
loop_
_entity.id
_entity.type
_entity.pdbx_description
1 polymer ?
#
loop_
_entity_poly.entity_id
_entity_poly.type
_entity_poly.pdbx_seq_one_letter_code
_entity_poly.pdbx_strand_id
1 'polypeptide(L)'
;NHELNVPMAMKIALDGLLEYNYKTRDTSISDVGKYDKVEVSVLLCNNNFIQNLNKEWRGEDCATDMLSVSQFIPDLDVPTLMLGDIVISVETAARQAEAKGHTLLDELRTLVVRGLLHLLGFDRQISDEAAMEMEKEELLILKSLRWKGKGLAKNAPDLSKPHTETLDGQVTNSLKRAGSLRFYRPKFKYIFCDMDGTLLNSKSQVTARNAEALKEARSRGVNIVIATGKTRPAAIDALNMVDLSGRNGIVSESSPGIFLQGLLVYGLEGREIYRNTLNQEVCREAFSYSLEHKVPLVAFSQDRCFSMFEHPLVDSLHDVYHEPKAEIVSSIDQLLGTAEIQKLVFIGT
;
A
#
# COMPACT_ATOMS: atom_id res chain seq x y z
N ASN A 1 -16.88 -8.65 -17.33
CA ASN A 1 -15.93 -7.66 -16.80
C ASN A 1 -16.64 -6.77 -15.80
N HIS A 2 -16.46 -7.02 -14.52
CA HIS A 2 -16.95 -6.14 -13.45
C HIS A 2 -15.70 -5.65 -12.73
N GLU A 3 -15.29 -4.43 -13.06
CA GLU A 3 -14.24 -3.75 -12.32
C GLU A 3 -14.78 -3.43 -10.92
N LEU A 4 -13.92 -3.65 -9.93
CA LEU A 4 -14.18 -3.28 -8.55
C LEU A 4 -14.12 -1.74 -8.49
N ASN A 5 -15.25 -1.05 -8.64
CA ASN A 5 -15.27 0.41 -8.56
C ASN A 5 -15.48 0.82 -7.09
N VAL A 6 -14.38 0.86 -6.34
CA VAL A 6 -14.35 1.29 -4.94
C VAL A 6 -14.99 2.67 -4.75
N PRO A 7 -14.70 3.69 -5.60
CA PRO A 7 -15.41 4.97 -5.55
C PRO A 7 -16.94 4.85 -5.65
N MET A 8 -17.44 3.94 -6.50
CA MET A 8 -18.88 3.70 -6.62
C MET A 8 -19.44 2.99 -5.39
N ALA A 9 -18.71 2.04 -4.81
CA ALA A 9 -19.09 1.37 -3.55
C ALA A 9 -19.20 2.35 -2.40
N MET A 10 -18.18 3.21 -2.27
CA MET A 10 -18.19 4.28 -1.29
C MET A 10 -19.36 5.21 -1.55
N LYS A 11 -19.52 5.73 -2.77
CA LYS A 11 -20.64 6.60 -3.10
C LYS A 11 -22.00 5.99 -2.75
N ILE A 12 -22.25 4.71 -3.07
CA ILE A 12 -23.52 4.04 -2.74
C ILE A 12 -23.71 3.91 -1.23
N ALA A 13 -22.67 3.44 -0.51
CA ALA A 13 -22.72 3.30 0.94
C ALA A 13 -22.98 4.64 1.63
N LEU A 14 -22.42 5.73 1.07
CA LEU A 14 -22.44 7.08 1.62
C LEU A 14 -23.74 7.82 1.26
N ASP A 15 -24.21 7.72 0.01
CA ASP A 15 -25.51 8.26 -0.42
C ASP A 15 -26.65 7.61 0.41
N GLY A 16 -26.54 6.32 0.71
CA GLY A 16 -27.46 5.60 1.58
C GLY A 16 -27.47 6.06 3.05
N LEU A 17 -26.47 6.83 3.52
CA LEU A 17 -26.48 7.40 4.86
C LEU A 17 -27.44 8.60 4.98
N LEU A 18 -27.66 9.33 3.89
CA LEU A 18 -28.48 10.55 3.89
C LEU A 18 -29.99 10.25 3.85
N GLU A 19 -30.37 9.14 3.24
CA GLU A 19 -31.78 8.81 2.97
C GLU A 19 -32.46 7.99 4.09
N TYR A 20 -31.69 7.35 4.96
CA TYR A 20 -32.21 6.41 5.97
C TYR A 20 -32.00 6.91 7.39
N ASN A 21 -33.04 6.77 8.21
CA ASN A 21 -32.98 7.04 9.64
C ASN A 21 -32.57 5.75 10.39
N TYR A 22 -31.27 5.59 10.63
CA TYR A 22 -30.71 4.46 11.38
C TYR A 22 -30.84 4.70 12.88
N LYS A 23 -31.39 3.73 13.62
CA LYS A 23 -31.65 3.91 15.05
C LYS A 23 -30.46 3.56 15.93
N THR A 24 -29.60 2.67 15.46
CA THR A 24 -28.55 2.05 16.29
C THR A 24 -27.13 2.38 15.84
N ARG A 25 -26.99 3.07 14.70
CA ARG A 25 -25.72 3.52 14.14
C ARG A 25 -25.17 4.73 14.91
N ASP A 26 -23.86 4.76 15.13
CA ASP A 26 -23.18 5.99 15.53
C ASP A 26 -23.23 7.03 14.40
N THR A 27 -23.86 8.17 14.66
CA THR A 27 -24.08 9.26 13.70
C THR A 27 -22.95 10.29 13.69
N SER A 28 -21.84 10.03 14.37
CA SER A 28 -20.64 10.89 14.37
C SER A 28 -20.20 11.29 12.96
N ILE A 29 -20.35 10.37 11.99
CA ILE A 29 -20.26 10.65 10.56
C ILE A 29 -21.69 10.61 9.97
N SER A 30 -22.31 11.77 9.80
CA SER A 30 -23.67 11.91 9.25
C SER A 30 -23.69 12.25 7.75
N ASP A 31 -22.70 13.00 7.29
CA ASP A 31 -22.51 13.39 5.90
C ASP A 31 -21.01 13.46 5.59
N VAL A 32 -20.58 12.66 4.62
CA VAL A 32 -19.21 12.67 4.11
C VAL A 32 -19.04 13.58 2.90
N GLY A 33 -20.13 14.03 2.29
CA GLY A 33 -20.13 14.96 1.16
C GLY A 33 -19.63 16.36 1.54
N LYS A 34 -19.52 16.65 2.84
CA LYS A 34 -18.88 17.88 3.36
C LYS A 34 -17.36 17.89 3.21
N TYR A 35 -16.72 16.77 2.87
CA TYR A 35 -15.27 16.67 2.71
C TYR A 35 -14.88 16.65 1.23
N ASP A 36 -13.77 17.30 0.87
CA ASP A 36 -13.24 17.30 -0.49
C ASP A 36 -12.69 15.92 -0.90
N LYS A 37 -12.17 15.17 0.08
CA LYS A 37 -11.60 13.85 -0.11
C LYS A 37 -11.99 12.93 1.04
N VAL A 38 -12.12 11.64 0.74
CA VAL A 38 -12.32 10.57 1.72
C VAL A 38 -11.26 9.51 1.50
N GLU A 39 -10.57 9.13 2.57
CA GLU A 39 -9.50 8.13 2.54
C GLU A 39 -9.86 6.92 3.41
N VAL A 40 -9.65 5.74 2.85
CA VAL A 40 -9.74 4.45 3.54
C VAL A 40 -8.51 3.63 3.21
N SER A 41 -7.92 3.04 4.24
CA SER A 41 -6.77 2.15 4.11
C SER A 41 -7.23 0.70 4.25
N VAL A 42 -6.74 -0.18 3.37
CA VAL A 42 -7.06 -1.61 3.40
C VAL A 42 -5.77 -2.41 3.44
N LEU A 43 -5.57 -3.15 4.52
CA LEU A 43 -4.41 -4.00 4.73
C LEU A 43 -4.79 -5.48 4.62
N LEU A 44 -4.21 -6.17 3.64
CA LEU A 44 -4.31 -7.63 3.54
C LEU A 44 -3.14 -8.28 4.27
N CYS A 45 -3.43 -9.15 5.24
CA CYS A 45 -2.43 -9.75 6.10
C CYS A 45 -2.63 -11.27 6.28
N ASN A 46 -1.77 -11.90 7.07
CA ASN A 46 -1.88 -13.31 7.46
C ASN A 46 -2.47 -13.44 8.88
N ASN A 47 -2.78 -14.67 9.31
CA ASN A 47 -3.38 -14.89 10.63
C ASN A 47 -2.50 -14.45 11.79
N ASN A 48 -1.18 -14.64 11.69
CA ASN A 48 -0.26 -14.24 12.75
C ASN A 48 -0.31 -12.72 12.98
N PHE A 49 -0.24 -11.93 11.90
CA PHE A 49 -0.30 -10.47 12.00
C PHE A 49 -1.62 -10.00 12.62
N ILE A 50 -2.77 -10.48 12.13
CA ILE A 50 -4.06 -10.04 12.65
C ILE A 50 -4.31 -10.53 14.08
N GLN A 51 -3.78 -11.70 14.47
CA GLN A 51 -3.89 -12.21 15.84
C GLN A 51 -3.14 -11.32 16.82
N ASN A 52 -1.90 -10.91 16.48
CA ASN A 52 -1.16 -9.98 17.32
C ASN A 52 -1.90 -8.65 17.45
N LEU A 53 -2.45 -8.13 16.34
CA LEU A 53 -3.25 -6.90 16.35
C LEU A 53 -4.52 -7.05 17.19
N ASN A 54 -5.24 -8.16 17.05
CA ASN A 54 -6.46 -8.46 17.82
C ASN A 54 -6.15 -8.56 19.32
N LYS A 55 -5.02 -9.16 19.68
CA LYS A 55 -4.55 -9.24 21.07
C LYS A 55 -4.23 -7.87 21.64
N GLU A 56 -3.47 -7.06 20.91
CA GLU A 56 -3.07 -5.73 21.36
C GLU A 56 -4.27 -4.78 21.53
N TRP A 57 -5.25 -4.86 20.62
CA TRP A 57 -6.33 -3.87 20.54
C TRP A 57 -7.62 -4.30 21.22
N ARG A 58 -7.95 -5.59 21.17
CA ARG A 58 -9.18 -6.17 21.76
C ARG A 58 -8.91 -7.10 22.94
N GLY A 59 -7.64 -7.40 23.24
CA GLY A 59 -7.29 -8.38 24.28
C GLY A 59 -7.54 -9.84 23.88
N GLU A 60 -7.85 -10.10 22.61
CA GLU A 60 -8.21 -11.42 22.10
C GLU A 60 -7.03 -12.07 21.38
N ASP A 61 -6.40 -13.09 22.00
CA ASP A 61 -5.27 -13.83 21.43
C ASP A 61 -5.74 -14.91 20.43
N CYS A 62 -6.47 -14.50 19.41
CA CYS A 62 -6.90 -15.36 18.31
C CYS A 62 -6.97 -14.59 16.99
N ALA A 63 -6.77 -15.29 15.87
CA ALA A 63 -6.93 -14.70 14.55
C ALA A 63 -8.42 -14.44 14.25
N THR A 64 -8.73 -13.21 13.83
CA THR A 64 -10.05 -12.82 13.31
C THR A 64 -10.03 -12.73 11.79
N ASP A 65 -11.21 -12.59 11.17
CA ASP A 65 -11.34 -12.37 9.73
C ASP A 65 -11.01 -10.93 9.34
N MET A 66 -11.50 -9.96 10.11
CA MET A 66 -11.32 -8.54 9.87
C MET A 66 -11.29 -7.72 11.16
N LEU A 67 -10.51 -6.64 11.15
CA LEU A 67 -10.54 -5.55 12.12
C LEU A 67 -10.77 -4.23 11.38
N SER A 68 -11.64 -3.38 11.93
CA SER A 68 -11.92 -2.04 11.43
C SER A 68 -11.57 -1.02 12.50
N VAL A 69 -10.78 -0.02 12.12
CA VAL A 69 -10.25 0.99 13.04
C VAL A 69 -10.66 2.35 12.54
N SER A 70 -11.56 3.00 13.27
CA SER A 70 -11.92 4.38 12.95
C SER A 70 -10.76 5.32 13.30
N GLN A 71 -10.37 6.17 12.35
CA GLN A 71 -9.47 7.29 12.56
C GLN A 71 -10.23 8.64 12.58
N PHE A 72 -11.56 8.58 12.59
CA PHE A 72 -12.38 9.78 12.62
C PHE A 72 -12.23 10.52 13.95
N ILE A 73 -11.86 11.81 13.86
CA ILE A 73 -11.79 12.72 15.00
C ILE A 73 -12.93 13.73 14.86
N PRO A 74 -13.94 13.71 15.75
CA PRO A 74 -14.99 14.71 15.77
C PRO A 74 -14.42 16.13 15.86
N ASP A 75 -15.09 17.09 15.22
CA ASP A 75 -14.74 18.52 15.25
C ASP A 75 -13.38 18.91 14.63
N LEU A 76 -12.67 17.96 14.00
CA LEU A 76 -11.46 18.27 13.23
C LEU A 76 -11.83 18.84 11.85
N ASP A 77 -11.60 20.15 11.66
CA ASP A 77 -11.92 20.86 10.43
C ASP A 77 -10.76 20.76 9.40
N VAL A 78 -10.68 19.60 8.75
CA VAL A 78 -9.76 19.34 7.64
C VAL A 78 -10.53 18.91 6.39
N PRO A 79 -10.07 19.29 5.17
CA PRO A 79 -10.79 19.00 3.93
C PRO A 79 -10.80 17.51 3.54
N THR A 80 -10.07 16.66 4.25
CA THR A 80 -9.97 15.22 3.97
C THR A 80 -10.47 14.41 5.16
N LEU A 81 -11.48 13.57 4.93
CA LEU A 81 -11.96 12.60 5.92
C LEU A 81 -11.10 11.34 5.90
N MET A 82 -10.34 11.12 6.97
CA MET A 82 -9.68 9.83 7.22
C MET A 82 -10.67 8.89 7.90
N LEU A 83 -11.27 7.96 7.15
CA LEU A 83 -12.19 6.98 7.73
C LEU A 83 -11.44 5.99 8.63
N GLY A 84 -10.27 5.56 8.20
CA GLY A 84 -9.38 4.68 8.94
C GLY A 84 -9.03 3.39 8.20
N ASP A 85 -8.75 2.33 8.95
CA ASP A 85 -8.14 1.10 8.44
C ASP A 85 -9.11 -0.09 8.47
N ILE A 86 -9.06 -0.90 7.40
CA ILE A 86 -9.69 -2.22 7.31
C ILE A 86 -8.58 -3.26 7.16
N VAL A 87 -8.32 -4.04 8.20
CA VAL A 87 -7.29 -5.09 8.22
C VAL A 87 -7.96 -6.45 8.04
N ILE A 88 -7.60 -7.19 6.99
CA ILE A 88 -8.25 -8.46 6.63
C ILE A 88 -7.22 -9.59 6.59
N SER A 89 -7.51 -10.69 7.27
CA SER A 89 -6.72 -11.92 7.11
C SER A 89 -7.14 -12.68 5.86
N VAL A 90 -6.22 -12.80 4.91
CA VAL A 90 -6.47 -13.55 3.65
C VAL A 90 -6.64 -15.04 3.91
N GLU A 91 -5.95 -15.58 4.92
CA GLU A 91 -6.03 -17.00 5.29
C GLU A 91 -7.40 -17.34 5.89
N THR A 92 -7.90 -16.50 6.80
CA THR A 92 -9.24 -16.68 7.36
C THR A 92 -10.32 -16.46 6.31
N ALA A 93 -10.19 -15.42 5.47
CA ALA A 93 -11.12 -15.18 4.37
C ALA A 93 -11.17 -16.37 3.39
N ALA A 94 -10.03 -17.00 3.10
CA ALA A 94 -9.99 -18.18 2.23
C ALA A 94 -10.75 -19.38 2.83
N ARG A 95 -10.58 -19.63 4.13
CA ARG A 95 -11.30 -20.68 4.86
C ARG A 95 -12.80 -20.41 4.92
N GLN A 96 -13.20 -19.17 5.19
CA GLN A 96 -14.61 -18.77 5.20
C GLN A 96 -15.24 -18.90 3.81
N ALA A 97 -14.50 -18.51 2.77
CA ALA A 97 -14.95 -18.64 1.38
C ALA A 97 -15.24 -20.10 1.00
N GLU A 98 -14.37 -21.02 1.42
CA GLU A 98 -14.58 -22.45 1.22
C GLU A 98 -15.82 -22.96 1.97
N ALA A 99 -15.95 -22.62 3.26
CA ALA A 99 -17.08 -23.03 4.10
C ALA A 99 -18.44 -22.53 3.57
N LYS A 100 -18.48 -21.30 3.04
CA LYS A 100 -19.68 -20.67 2.47
C LYS A 100 -19.92 -21.03 0.99
N GLY A 101 -19.00 -21.76 0.36
CA GLY A 101 -19.13 -22.21 -1.03
C GLY A 101 -19.04 -21.09 -2.07
N HIS A 102 -18.23 -20.06 -1.82
CA HIS A 102 -18.01 -18.92 -2.73
C HIS A 102 -16.51 -18.63 -2.92
N THR A 103 -16.17 -17.66 -3.77
CA THR A 103 -14.75 -17.40 -4.09
C THR A 103 -14.09 -16.55 -2.99
N LEU A 104 -12.78 -16.69 -2.81
CA LEU A 104 -12.00 -15.81 -1.92
C LEU A 104 -12.24 -14.33 -2.26
N LEU A 105 -12.36 -14.00 -3.55
CA LEU A 105 -12.64 -12.64 -3.97
C LEU A 105 -14.04 -12.16 -3.53
N ASP A 106 -15.03 -13.04 -3.50
CA ASP A 106 -16.36 -12.73 -2.99
C ASP A 106 -16.36 -12.54 -1.47
N GLU A 107 -15.57 -13.33 -0.73
CA GLU A 107 -15.43 -13.13 0.72
C GLU A 107 -14.67 -11.83 1.04
N LEU A 108 -13.56 -11.54 0.34
CA LEU A 108 -12.82 -10.28 0.51
C LEU A 108 -13.72 -9.06 0.23
N ARG A 109 -14.57 -9.15 -0.79
CA ARG A 109 -15.58 -8.13 -1.10
C ARG A 109 -16.54 -7.90 0.06
N THR A 110 -17.08 -8.97 0.62
CA THR A 110 -17.96 -8.91 1.79
C THR A 110 -17.24 -8.31 3.00
N LEU A 111 -16.01 -8.73 3.28
CA LEU A 111 -15.23 -8.23 4.41
C LEU A 111 -14.87 -6.74 4.27
N VAL A 112 -14.56 -6.27 3.06
CA VAL A 112 -14.33 -4.83 2.80
C VAL A 112 -15.59 -4.02 3.01
N VAL A 113 -16.75 -4.47 2.50
CA VAL A 113 -18.04 -3.77 2.73
C VAL A 113 -18.38 -3.74 4.21
N ARG A 114 -18.20 -4.85 4.91
CA ARG A 114 -18.42 -4.93 6.36
C ARG A 114 -17.50 -4.00 7.14
N GLY A 115 -16.21 -3.98 6.80
CA GLY A 115 -15.23 -3.08 7.40
C GLY A 115 -15.61 -1.62 7.17
N LEU A 116 -16.05 -1.27 5.97
CA LEU A 116 -16.52 0.08 5.66
C LEU A 116 -17.76 0.46 6.50
N LEU A 117 -18.74 -0.43 6.64
CA LEU A 117 -19.90 -0.18 7.48
C LEU A 117 -19.50 0.06 8.95
N HIS A 118 -18.55 -0.71 9.48
CA HIS A 118 -18.03 -0.44 10.82
C HIS A 118 -17.35 0.93 10.94
N LEU A 119 -16.55 1.34 9.94
CA LEU A 119 -15.95 2.69 9.91
C LEU A 119 -17.01 3.81 9.83
N LEU A 120 -18.20 3.52 9.30
CA LEU A 120 -19.33 4.45 9.22
C LEU A 120 -20.26 4.40 10.45
N GLY A 121 -19.83 3.72 11.52
CA GLY A 121 -20.55 3.70 12.80
C GLY A 121 -21.61 2.60 12.94
N PHE A 122 -21.68 1.65 12.00
CA PHE A 122 -22.52 0.47 12.20
C PHE A 122 -21.82 -0.53 13.11
N ASP A 123 -22.53 -1.06 14.10
CA ASP A 123 -22.01 -2.13 14.93
C ASP A 123 -23.09 -3.18 15.22
N ARG A 124 -22.91 -4.35 14.58
CA ARG A 124 -23.79 -5.51 14.74
C ARG A 124 -23.78 -6.12 16.14
N GLN A 125 -22.84 -5.75 17.01
CA GLN A 125 -22.75 -6.30 18.37
C GLN A 125 -23.63 -5.55 19.38
N ILE A 126 -24.18 -4.39 19.00
CA ILE A 126 -25.00 -3.54 19.88
C ILE A 126 -26.36 -4.19 20.20
N SER A 127 -27.08 -4.67 19.18
CA SER A 127 -28.37 -5.34 19.32
C SER A 127 -28.75 -6.13 18.06
N ASP A 128 -29.80 -6.95 18.16
CA ASP A 128 -30.36 -7.65 17.00
C ASP A 128 -30.88 -6.66 15.94
N GLU A 129 -31.46 -5.53 16.35
CA GLU A 129 -31.84 -4.45 15.44
C GLU A 129 -30.63 -3.85 14.71
N ALA A 130 -29.52 -3.63 15.42
CA ALA A 130 -28.29 -3.12 14.82
C ALA A 130 -27.68 -4.09 13.81
N ALA A 131 -27.71 -5.39 14.13
CA ALA A 131 -27.29 -6.45 13.22
C ALA A 131 -28.15 -6.47 11.95
N MET A 132 -29.48 -6.34 12.07
CA MET A 132 -30.40 -6.28 10.93
C MET A 132 -30.20 -5.01 10.07
N GLU A 133 -30.00 -3.84 10.69
CA GLU A 133 -29.70 -2.59 9.99
C GLU A 133 -28.41 -2.74 9.16
N MET A 134 -27.34 -3.23 9.80
CA MET A 134 -26.04 -3.42 9.13
C MET A 134 -26.11 -4.47 8.01
N GLU A 135 -26.78 -5.61 8.23
CA GLU A 135 -26.92 -6.67 7.22
C GLU A 135 -27.70 -6.17 5.98
N LYS A 136 -28.75 -5.38 6.20
CA LYS A 136 -29.52 -4.77 5.12
C LYS A 136 -28.64 -3.87 4.25
N GLU A 137 -27.81 -3.03 4.87
CA GLU A 137 -26.90 -2.15 4.15
C GLU A 137 -25.76 -2.91 3.46
N GLU A 138 -25.21 -3.94 4.10
CA GLU A 138 -24.21 -4.84 3.49
C GLU A 138 -24.78 -5.42 2.17
N LEU A 139 -26.02 -5.94 2.21
CA LEU A 139 -26.70 -6.49 1.03
C LEU A 139 -27.00 -5.43 -0.03
N LEU A 140 -27.39 -4.22 0.36
CA LEU A 140 -27.70 -3.12 -0.55
C LEU A 140 -26.44 -2.69 -1.34
N ILE A 141 -25.31 -2.53 -0.65
CA ILE A 141 -24.03 -2.16 -1.26
C ILE A 141 -23.57 -3.25 -2.22
N LEU A 142 -23.57 -4.52 -1.76
CA LEU A 142 -23.17 -5.67 -2.58
C LEU A 142 -24.02 -5.80 -3.86
N LYS A 143 -25.35 -5.62 -3.75
CA LYS A 143 -26.27 -5.65 -4.90
C LYS A 143 -26.02 -4.51 -5.88
N SER A 144 -25.82 -3.30 -5.37
CA SER A 144 -25.63 -2.09 -6.18
C SER A 144 -24.31 -2.13 -6.95
N LEU A 145 -23.28 -2.78 -6.39
CA LEU A 145 -22.03 -3.09 -7.07
C LEU A 145 -22.14 -4.23 -8.10
N ARG A 146 -23.34 -4.80 -8.24
CA ARG A 146 -23.64 -5.94 -9.13
C ARG A 146 -22.76 -7.15 -8.81
N TRP A 147 -22.32 -7.30 -7.57
CA TRP A 147 -21.54 -8.45 -7.15
C TRP A 147 -22.49 -9.64 -6.98
N LYS A 148 -22.42 -10.58 -7.93
CA LYS A 148 -23.22 -11.80 -7.93
C LYS A 148 -22.31 -12.97 -7.53
N GLY A 149 -22.61 -13.60 -6.40
CA GLY A 149 -21.92 -14.79 -5.90
C GLY A 149 -22.91 -15.79 -5.31
N LYS A 150 -22.61 -17.09 -5.43
CA LYS A 150 -23.29 -18.11 -4.60
C LYS A 150 -22.96 -17.82 -3.14
N GLY A 151 -23.86 -18.08 -2.20
CA GLY A 151 -23.57 -17.93 -0.75
C GLY A 151 -23.59 -16.51 -0.17
N LEU A 152 -23.50 -15.45 -0.98
CA LEU A 152 -23.50 -14.04 -0.50
C LEU A 152 -24.81 -13.57 0.16
N ALA A 153 -25.88 -14.39 0.13
CA ALA A 153 -27.20 -14.03 0.64
C ALA A 153 -27.81 -15.10 1.56
N LYS A 154 -26.99 -15.98 2.16
CA LYS A 154 -27.48 -16.95 3.15
C LYS A 154 -26.54 -17.04 4.35
N ASN A 155 -27.05 -16.51 5.47
CA ASN A 155 -26.73 -16.79 6.87
C ASN A 155 -25.25 -16.67 7.26
N ALA A 156 -24.93 -15.64 8.03
CA ALA A 156 -23.76 -15.64 8.91
C ALA A 156 -24.19 -16.05 10.33
N PRO A 157 -24.06 -17.32 10.75
CA PRO A 157 -23.91 -17.61 12.16
C PRO A 157 -22.52 -17.16 12.60
N ASP A 158 -22.50 -16.46 13.73
CA ASP A 158 -21.30 -16.03 14.45
C ASP A 158 -20.37 -17.21 14.75
N LEU A 159 -19.17 -17.19 14.16
CA LEU A 159 -18.12 -18.20 14.35
C LEU A 159 -17.06 -17.76 15.38
N SER A 160 -17.35 -16.77 16.22
CA SER A 160 -16.45 -16.32 17.29
C SER A 160 -16.39 -17.26 18.50
N LYS A 161 -17.08 -18.42 18.49
CA LYS A 161 -17.00 -19.40 19.59
C LYS A 161 -16.02 -20.55 19.28
N PRO A 162 -15.15 -20.93 20.23
CA PRO A 162 -14.26 -22.07 20.06
C PRO A 162 -15.08 -23.37 20.08
N HIS A 163 -15.20 -24.04 18.94
CA HIS A 163 -15.75 -25.38 18.87
C HIS A 163 -14.67 -26.41 19.17
N THR A 164 -14.88 -27.15 20.26
CA THR A 164 -14.23 -28.42 20.59
C THR A 164 -14.71 -29.49 19.60
N GLU A 165 -13.82 -29.98 18.74
CA GLU A 165 -14.08 -31.14 17.88
C GLU A 165 -13.77 -32.44 18.63
N THR A 166 -14.79 -33.28 18.83
CA THR A 166 -14.60 -34.72 19.07
C THR A 166 -14.51 -35.44 17.72
N LEU A 167 -13.55 -36.36 17.63
CA LEU A 167 -13.36 -37.27 16.51
C LEU A 167 -14.62 -38.10 16.25
N ASP A 168 -15.06 -38.16 14.99
CA ASP A 168 -15.27 -39.45 14.32
C ASP A 168 -15.41 -39.26 12.79
N GLY A 169 -14.81 -40.21 12.07
CA GLY A 169 -14.42 -40.05 10.67
C GLY A 169 -15.52 -40.21 9.63
N GLN A 170 -15.28 -39.58 8.47
CA GLN A 170 -15.39 -40.21 7.16
C GLN A 170 -14.76 -39.29 6.11
N VAL A 171 -13.55 -39.65 5.70
CA VAL A 171 -12.83 -39.03 4.58
C VAL A 171 -13.60 -39.35 3.30
N THR A 172 -14.32 -38.37 2.76
CA THR A 172 -14.81 -38.42 1.38
C THR A 172 -14.08 -37.35 0.56
N ASN A 173 -13.45 -37.84 -0.52
CA ASN A 173 -12.60 -37.09 -1.43
C ASN A 173 -13.31 -35.89 -2.06
N SER A 174 -13.06 -34.68 -1.57
CA SER A 174 -13.39 -33.42 -2.26
C SER A 174 -12.22 -32.42 -2.30
N LEU A 175 -10.98 -32.92 -2.31
CA LEU A 175 -9.72 -32.16 -2.46
C LEU A 175 -9.49 -31.52 -3.85
N LYS A 176 -10.55 -31.25 -4.63
CA LYS A 176 -10.44 -30.61 -5.95
C LYS A 176 -11.45 -29.47 -6.10
N ARG A 177 -11.33 -28.42 -5.29
CA ARG A 177 -11.80 -27.06 -5.63
C ARG A 177 -11.29 -25.94 -4.73
N ALA A 178 -10.18 -26.13 -4.02
CA ALA A 178 -9.35 -25.00 -3.64
C ALA A 178 -8.94 -24.29 -4.93
N GLY A 179 -9.54 -23.13 -5.21
CA GLY A 179 -9.19 -22.27 -6.32
C GLY A 179 -7.78 -21.77 -6.08
N SER A 180 -6.80 -22.62 -6.42
CA SER A 180 -5.40 -22.40 -6.12
C SER A 180 -4.99 -21.08 -6.74
N LEU A 181 -4.53 -20.16 -5.91
CA LEU A 181 -3.83 -18.95 -6.35
C LEU A 181 -2.76 -19.28 -7.41
N ARG A 182 -2.26 -20.54 -7.51
CA ARG A 182 -1.39 -21.00 -8.60
C ARG A 182 -1.91 -20.74 -10.02
N PHE A 183 -3.22 -20.69 -10.23
CA PHE A 183 -3.80 -20.50 -11.58
C PHE A 183 -4.37 -19.10 -11.82
N TYR A 184 -4.26 -18.20 -10.84
CA TYR A 184 -4.71 -16.82 -11.01
C TYR A 184 -3.77 -16.07 -11.97
N ARG A 185 -4.31 -15.66 -13.12
CA ARG A 185 -3.66 -14.70 -14.02
C ARG A 185 -4.08 -13.27 -13.65
N PRO A 186 -3.13 -12.40 -13.28
CA PRO A 186 -3.39 -10.99 -13.03
C PRO A 186 -4.04 -10.33 -14.27
N LYS A 187 -5.05 -9.48 -14.03
CA LYS A 187 -5.65 -8.64 -15.09
C LYS A 187 -4.85 -7.37 -15.36
N PHE A 188 -3.97 -6.99 -14.43
CA PHE A 188 -3.06 -5.87 -14.56
C PHE A 188 -1.72 -6.34 -15.14
N LYS A 189 -1.10 -5.50 -15.96
CA LYS A 189 0.19 -5.77 -16.60
C LYS A 189 1.37 -5.11 -15.91
N TYR A 190 1.09 -4.11 -15.06
CA TYR A 190 2.10 -3.30 -14.40
C TYR A 190 1.80 -3.16 -12.91
N ILE A 191 2.85 -3.20 -12.10
CA ILE A 191 2.86 -2.72 -10.72
C ILE A 191 3.92 -1.62 -10.66
N PHE A 192 3.53 -0.43 -10.25
CA PHE A 192 4.46 0.64 -9.89
C PHE A 192 4.71 0.54 -8.38
N CYS A 193 5.97 0.39 -7.98
CA CYS A 193 6.33 0.14 -6.60
C CYS A 193 7.25 1.26 -6.10
N ASP A 194 6.81 1.93 -5.04
CA ASP A 194 7.67 2.77 -4.23
C ASP A 194 8.69 1.93 -3.44
N MET A 195 9.78 2.57 -3.00
CA MET A 195 10.87 1.94 -2.26
C MET A 195 10.82 2.26 -0.77
N ASP A 196 11.28 3.44 -0.35
CA ASP A 196 11.42 3.80 1.06
C ASP A 196 10.06 3.87 1.76
N GLY A 197 9.84 3.07 2.80
CA GLY A 197 8.56 3.02 3.51
C GLY A 197 7.50 2.13 2.86
N THR A 198 7.78 1.59 1.67
CA THR A 198 6.90 0.66 0.96
C THR A 198 7.57 -0.70 0.77
N LEU A 199 8.59 -0.78 -0.08
CA LEU A 199 9.33 -2.01 -0.36
C LEU A 199 10.47 -2.23 0.64
N LEU A 200 11.13 -1.13 1.04
CA LEU A 200 12.22 -1.08 2.00
C LEU A 200 11.68 -0.76 3.39
N ASN A 201 12.20 -1.47 4.39
CA ASN A 201 11.96 -1.17 5.80
C ASN A 201 12.80 0.03 6.28
N SER A 202 12.69 0.38 7.57
CA SER A 202 13.47 1.46 8.20
C SER A 202 14.99 1.26 8.20
N LYS A 203 15.48 0.09 7.81
CA LYS A 203 16.90 -0.23 7.64
C LYS A 203 17.33 -0.24 6.16
N SER A 204 16.50 0.31 5.26
CA SER A 204 16.72 0.31 3.81
C SER A 204 16.81 -1.09 3.20
N GLN A 205 16.16 -2.09 3.79
CA GLN A 205 16.24 -3.49 3.37
C GLN A 205 14.89 -4.01 2.85
N VAL A 206 14.94 -4.83 1.80
CA VAL A 206 13.77 -5.60 1.34
C VAL A 206 13.62 -6.86 2.18
N THR A 207 12.40 -7.14 2.64
CA THR A 207 12.10 -8.39 3.34
C THR A 207 12.07 -9.58 2.37
N ALA A 208 12.43 -10.78 2.82
CA ALA A 208 12.34 -11.99 2.02
C ALA A 208 10.92 -12.20 1.44
N ARG A 209 9.89 -11.90 2.23
CA ARG A 209 8.49 -11.96 1.81
C ARG A 209 8.17 -11.03 0.65
N ASN A 210 8.60 -9.77 0.72
CA ASN A 210 8.40 -8.82 -0.37
C ASN A 210 9.14 -9.27 -1.63
N ALA A 211 10.37 -9.79 -1.47
CA ALA A 211 11.15 -10.28 -2.59
C ALA A 211 10.49 -11.48 -3.28
N GLU A 212 9.97 -12.45 -2.52
CA GLU A 212 9.20 -13.58 -3.05
C GLU A 212 7.92 -13.13 -3.76
N ALA A 213 7.18 -12.18 -3.19
CA ALA A 213 5.96 -11.64 -3.79
C ALA A 213 6.23 -10.98 -5.15
N LEU A 214 7.32 -10.21 -5.26
CA LEU A 214 7.73 -9.57 -6.51
C LEU A 214 8.23 -10.60 -7.55
N LYS A 215 9.01 -11.60 -7.12
CA LYS A 215 9.43 -12.72 -7.99
C LYS A 215 8.21 -13.47 -8.54
N GLU A 216 7.21 -13.72 -7.71
CA GLU A 216 5.97 -14.39 -8.10
C GLU A 216 5.06 -13.54 -8.98
N ALA A 217 4.95 -12.23 -8.73
CA ALA A 217 4.22 -11.34 -9.63
C ALA A 217 4.85 -11.35 -11.03
N ARG A 218 6.18 -11.32 -11.10
CA ARG A 218 6.90 -11.39 -12.38
C ARG A 218 6.76 -12.75 -13.07
N SER A 219 6.82 -13.86 -12.32
CA SER A 219 6.61 -15.22 -12.87
C SER A 219 5.25 -15.35 -13.58
N ARG A 220 4.27 -14.53 -13.17
CA ARG A 220 2.92 -14.45 -13.74
C ARG A 220 2.76 -13.44 -14.88
N GLY A 221 3.85 -12.81 -15.32
CA GLY A 221 3.86 -11.86 -16.43
C GLY A 221 3.45 -10.43 -16.06
N VAL A 222 3.53 -10.07 -14.78
CA VAL A 222 3.38 -8.67 -14.35
C VAL A 222 4.73 -7.98 -14.43
N ASN A 223 4.77 -6.85 -15.12
CA ASN A 223 5.95 -5.99 -15.14
C ASN A 223 5.97 -5.14 -13.87
N ILE A 224 7.10 -5.12 -13.18
CA ILE A 224 7.29 -4.29 -12.00
C ILE A 224 8.15 -3.10 -12.42
N VAL A 225 7.69 -1.89 -12.09
CA VAL A 225 8.39 -0.63 -12.36
C VAL A 225 8.66 0.04 -11.03
N ILE A 226 9.94 0.30 -10.74
CA ILE A 226 10.34 1.02 -9.53
C ILE A 226 10.02 2.51 -9.72
N ALA A 227 9.40 3.12 -8.72
CA ALA A 227 9.09 4.54 -8.68
C ALA A 227 9.54 5.13 -7.36
N THR A 228 10.70 5.79 -7.33
CA THR A 228 11.39 6.16 -6.09
C THR A 228 11.97 7.58 -6.11
N GLY A 229 12.19 8.12 -4.92
CA GLY A 229 13.00 9.33 -4.71
C GLY A 229 14.50 9.11 -4.82
N LYS A 230 14.95 7.85 -4.81
CA LYS A 230 16.37 7.47 -4.93
C LYS A 230 16.91 7.64 -6.35
N THR A 231 18.23 7.67 -6.46
CA THR A 231 18.90 7.46 -7.76
C THR A 231 18.70 6.02 -8.25
N ARG A 232 18.94 5.80 -9.55
CA ARG A 232 18.85 4.46 -10.13
C ARG A 232 19.92 3.50 -9.58
N PRO A 233 21.20 3.88 -9.41
CA PRO A 233 22.19 3.03 -8.77
C PRO A 233 21.78 2.63 -7.35
N ALA A 234 21.26 3.57 -6.55
CA ALA A 234 20.78 3.27 -5.21
C ALA A 234 19.64 2.26 -5.19
N ALA A 235 18.70 2.38 -6.13
CA ALA A 235 17.62 1.41 -6.29
C ALA A 235 18.15 0.02 -6.70
N ILE A 236 19.14 -0.02 -7.60
CA ILE A 236 19.81 -1.25 -8.04
C ILE A 236 20.52 -1.91 -6.86
N ASP A 237 21.31 -1.16 -6.09
CA ASP A 237 22.09 -1.66 -4.97
C ASP A 237 21.19 -2.21 -3.85
N ALA A 238 20.14 -1.47 -3.48
CA ALA A 238 19.17 -1.91 -2.48
C ALA A 238 18.46 -3.22 -2.88
N LEU A 239 18.15 -3.40 -4.18
CA LEU A 239 17.48 -4.60 -4.69
C LEU A 239 18.44 -5.74 -5.05
N ASN A 240 19.73 -5.45 -5.21
CA ASN A 240 20.76 -6.46 -5.44
C ASN A 240 20.90 -7.39 -4.25
N MET A 241 20.70 -6.89 -3.03
CA MET A 241 20.80 -7.67 -1.79
C MET A 241 19.82 -8.87 -1.71
N VAL A 242 18.79 -8.90 -2.55
CA VAL A 242 17.74 -9.94 -2.57
C VAL A 242 17.56 -10.60 -3.95
N ASP A 243 18.56 -10.47 -4.82
CA ASP A 243 18.55 -10.97 -6.21
C ASP A 243 17.36 -10.43 -7.04
N LEU A 244 17.01 -9.16 -6.82
CA LEU A 244 15.98 -8.45 -7.58
C LEU A 244 16.58 -7.41 -8.54
N SER A 245 17.90 -7.28 -8.63
CA SER A 245 18.58 -6.42 -9.60
C SER A 245 19.06 -7.21 -10.84
N GLY A 246 19.51 -6.49 -11.88
CA GLY A 246 20.16 -7.06 -13.05
C GLY A 246 19.20 -7.50 -14.16
N ARG A 247 19.71 -8.19 -15.19
CA ARG A 247 18.94 -8.59 -16.40
C ARG A 247 17.70 -9.42 -16.08
N ASN A 248 17.82 -10.27 -15.06
CA ASN A 248 16.73 -11.10 -14.56
C ASN A 248 16.16 -10.53 -13.25
N GLY A 249 16.32 -9.23 -12.99
CA GLY A 249 15.77 -8.50 -11.86
C GLY A 249 14.50 -7.73 -12.21
N ILE A 250 14.00 -6.93 -11.27
CA ILE A 250 12.95 -5.93 -11.47
C ILE A 250 13.54 -4.55 -11.73
N VAL A 251 14.80 -4.33 -11.38
CA VAL A 251 15.53 -3.08 -11.64
C VAL A 251 16.90 -3.37 -12.27
N SER A 252 17.28 -2.59 -13.27
CA SER A 252 18.61 -2.60 -13.90
C SER A 252 18.81 -1.31 -14.70
N GLU A 253 20.00 -1.12 -15.27
CA GLU A 253 20.28 -0.04 -16.24
C GLU A 253 19.41 -0.10 -17.50
N SER A 254 18.85 -1.28 -17.82
CA SER A 254 17.95 -1.48 -18.96
C SER A 254 16.48 -1.59 -18.60
N SER A 255 16.12 -1.55 -17.31
CA SER A 255 14.71 -1.66 -16.90
C SER A 255 14.01 -0.30 -16.94
N PRO A 256 12.70 -0.25 -17.22
CA PRO A 256 11.94 0.97 -16.97
C PRO A 256 11.97 1.35 -15.49
N GLY A 257 11.79 2.63 -15.19
CA GLY A 257 11.77 3.14 -13.82
C GLY A 257 11.59 4.65 -13.73
N ILE A 258 11.12 5.11 -12.58
CA ILE A 258 10.90 6.50 -12.22
C ILE A 258 11.81 6.78 -11.02
N PHE A 259 12.74 7.72 -11.17
CA PHE A 259 13.78 8.00 -10.19
C PHE A 259 13.82 9.49 -9.86
N LEU A 260 14.48 9.84 -8.75
CA LEU A 260 14.59 11.22 -8.26
C LEU A 260 13.23 11.93 -8.23
N GLN A 261 12.20 11.29 -7.65
CA GLN A 261 10.83 11.84 -7.56
C GLN A 261 10.21 12.14 -8.94
N GLY A 262 10.57 11.38 -9.96
CA GLY A 262 10.07 11.55 -11.33
C GLY A 262 10.77 12.62 -12.14
N LEU A 263 11.88 13.17 -11.64
CA LEU A 263 12.76 14.05 -12.39
C LEU A 263 13.56 13.29 -13.46
N LEU A 264 13.70 11.97 -13.32
CA LEU A 264 14.25 11.08 -14.34
C LEU A 264 13.32 9.89 -14.55
N VAL A 265 12.90 9.67 -15.80
CA VAL A 265 12.03 8.55 -16.17
C VAL A 265 12.66 7.78 -17.32
N TYR A 266 12.85 6.48 -17.11
CA TYR A 266 13.35 5.55 -18.10
C TYR A 266 12.25 4.58 -18.54
N GLY A 267 12.20 4.34 -19.84
CA GLY A 267 11.30 3.43 -20.51
C GLY A 267 11.87 2.04 -20.69
N LEU A 268 11.28 1.31 -21.63
CA LEU A 268 11.79 0.02 -22.09
C LEU A 268 13.24 0.17 -22.57
N GLU A 269 14.03 -0.88 -22.33
CA GLU A 269 15.46 -0.94 -22.67
C GLU A 269 16.31 0.16 -22.01
N GLY A 270 15.79 0.79 -20.94
CA GLY A 270 16.50 1.83 -20.21
C GLY A 270 16.60 3.16 -20.96
N ARG A 271 15.81 3.35 -22.02
CA ARG A 271 15.76 4.61 -22.76
C ARG A 271 15.19 5.72 -21.90
N GLU A 272 15.89 6.85 -21.79
CA GLU A 272 15.34 8.04 -21.15
C GLU A 272 14.10 8.55 -21.91
N ILE A 273 12.98 8.69 -21.21
CA ILE A 273 11.72 9.24 -21.71
C ILE A 273 11.56 10.68 -21.26
N TYR A 274 11.96 10.98 -20.03
CA TYR A 274 11.76 12.29 -19.43
C TYR A 274 12.89 12.63 -18.47
N ARG A 275 13.26 13.91 -18.48
CA ARG A 275 14.24 14.52 -17.60
C ARG A 275 13.80 15.93 -17.26
N ASN A 276 13.93 16.31 -16.00
CA ASN A 276 13.77 17.69 -15.56
C ASN A 276 14.98 18.13 -14.76
N THR A 277 15.56 19.26 -15.15
CA THR A 277 16.79 19.81 -14.58
C THR A 277 16.52 21.15 -13.92
N LEU A 278 17.18 21.39 -12.79
CA LEU A 278 17.13 22.68 -12.11
C LEU A 278 17.83 23.76 -12.92
N ASN A 279 17.37 24.99 -12.77
CA ASN A 279 18.03 26.16 -13.32
C ASN A 279 19.42 26.33 -12.68
N GLN A 280 20.44 26.56 -13.50
CA GLN A 280 21.83 26.73 -13.03
C GLN A 280 22.01 27.88 -12.04
N GLU A 281 21.25 28.97 -12.17
CA GLU A 281 21.29 30.09 -11.22
C GLU A 281 20.81 29.67 -9.84
N VAL A 282 19.69 28.92 -9.77
CA VAL A 282 19.17 28.36 -8.51
C VAL A 282 20.19 27.39 -7.90
N CYS A 283 20.84 26.55 -8.70
CA CYS A 283 21.89 25.67 -8.21
C CYS A 283 23.09 26.46 -7.65
N ARG A 284 23.52 27.52 -8.35
CA ARG A 284 24.64 28.37 -7.92
C ARG A 284 24.33 29.06 -6.59
N GLU A 285 23.12 29.59 -6.43
CA GLU A 285 22.67 30.22 -5.18
C GLU A 285 22.65 29.20 -4.04
N ALA A 286 22.09 28.01 -4.26
CA ALA A 286 22.04 26.96 -3.25
C ALA A 286 23.44 26.50 -2.81
N PHE A 287 24.37 26.31 -3.74
CA PHE A 287 25.75 25.95 -3.41
C PHE A 287 26.49 27.09 -2.70
N SER A 288 26.27 28.34 -3.11
CA SER A 288 26.83 29.51 -2.42
C SER A 288 26.33 29.58 -0.98
N TYR A 289 25.03 29.37 -0.76
CA TYR A 289 24.42 29.31 0.56
C TYR A 289 25.01 28.17 1.40
N SER A 290 25.16 26.97 0.83
CA SER A 290 25.77 25.82 1.49
C SER A 290 27.18 26.12 2.00
N LEU A 291 28.02 26.76 1.18
CA LEU A 291 29.39 27.13 1.54
C LEU A 291 29.43 28.24 2.60
N GLU A 292 28.61 29.29 2.43
CA GLU A 292 28.57 30.43 3.34
C GLU A 292 28.12 30.02 4.74
N HIS A 293 27.05 29.23 4.82
CA HIS A 293 26.46 28.81 6.09
C HIS A 293 26.99 27.47 6.61
N LYS A 294 27.88 26.82 5.85
CA LYS A 294 28.41 25.47 6.14
C LYS A 294 27.31 24.43 6.35
N VAL A 295 26.20 24.56 5.61
CA VAL A 295 25.09 23.60 5.63
C VAL A 295 25.37 22.55 4.57
N PRO A 296 25.44 21.25 4.90
CA PRO A 296 25.70 20.20 3.92
C PRO A 296 24.64 20.18 2.83
N LEU A 297 25.08 20.10 1.58
CA LEU A 297 24.23 20.08 0.40
C LEU A 297 24.70 18.98 -0.54
N VAL A 298 23.76 18.16 -1.00
CA VAL A 298 24.00 17.11 -2.00
C VAL A 298 23.24 17.43 -3.27
N ALA A 299 23.94 17.41 -4.39
CA ALA A 299 23.37 17.55 -5.71
C ALA A 299 23.35 16.22 -6.45
N PHE A 300 22.20 15.89 -7.02
CA PHE A 300 21.99 14.68 -7.79
C PHE A 300 22.03 15.02 -9.28
N SER A 301 22.90 14.33 -10.01
CA SER A 301 23.05 14.41 -11.45
C SER A 301 23.03 13.01 -12.04
N GLN A 302 21.89 12.60 -12.59
CA GLN A 302 21.67 11.26 -13.10
C GLN A 302 21.99 10.19 -12.04
N ASP A 303 23.06 9.43 -12.28
CA ASP A 303 23.54 8.32 -11.46
C ASP A 303 24.68 8.75 -10.51
N ARG A 304 24.91 10.05 -10.37
CA ARG A 304 26.02 10.62 -9.58
C ARG A 304 25.50 11.63 -8.56
N CYS A 305 26.25 11.75 -7.47
CA CYS A 305 26.02 12.71 -6.40
C CYS A 305 27.25 13.61 -6.24
N PHE A 306 27.03 14.88 -5.90
CA PHE A 306 28.10 15.87 -5.69
C PHE A 306 27.88 16.66 -4.40
N SER A 307 28.97 17.05 -3.74
CA SER A 307 28.98 17.97 -2.61
C SER A 307 30.18 18.92 -2.72
N MET A 308 30.12 20.07 -2.05
CA MET A 308 31.24 21.02 -2.02
C MET A 308 32.28 20.69 -0.93
N PHE A 309 31.90 19.90 0.08
CA PHE A 309 32.76 19.51 1.18
C PHE A 309 32.32 18.19 1.80
N GLU A 310 33.26 17.51 2.46
CA GLU A 310 33.00 16.28 3.21
C GLU A 310 32.15 16.57 4.45
N HIS A 311 31.15 15.72 4.70
CA HIS A 311 30.32 15.83 5.89
C HIS A 311 29.70 14.47 6.26
N PRO A 312 29.67 14.07 7.54
CA PRO A 312 29.12 12.77 7.94
C PRO A 312 27.66 12.54 7.54
N LEU A 313 26.85 13.61 7.53
CA LEU A 313 25.45 13.53 7.06
C LEU A 313 25.33 13.34 5.53
N VAL A 314 26.35 13.71 4.76
CA VAL A 314 26.40 13.42 3.32
C VAL A 314 26.80 11.96 3.11
N ASP A 315 27.78 11.47 3.87
CA ASP A 315 28.22 10.07 3.82
C ASP A 315 27.09 9.11 4.25
N SER A 316 26.21 9.52 5.17
CA SER A 316 25.08 8.69 5.59
C SER A 316 24.09 8.38 4.44
N LEU A 317 23.99 9.25 3.42
CA LEU A 317 23.19 8.95 2.22
C LEU A 317 23.74 7.74 1.47
N HIS A 318 25.06 7.60 1.42
CA HIS A 318 25.71 6.43 0.82
C HIS A 318 25.56 5.20 1.71
N ASP A 319 25.95 5.32 2.98
CA ASP A 319 26.06 4.18 3.88
C ASP A 319 24.70 3.59 4.28
N VAL A 320 23.68 4.43 4.43
CA VAL A 320 22.35 4.04 4.93
C VAL A 320 21.32 3.93 3.81
N TYR A 321 21.37 4.83 2.83
CA TYR A 321 20.33 4.93 1.80
C TYR A 321 20.77 4.44 0.43
N HIS A 322 22.00 3.91 0.33
CA HIS A 322 22.62 3.36 -0.87
C HIS A 322 22.82 4.39 -2.00
N GLU A 323 22.75 5.68 -1.72
CA GLU A 323 23.02 6.69 -2.74
C GLU A 323 24.49 6.61 -3.21
N PRO A 324 24.78 6.98 -4.46
CA PRO A 324 26.16 7.11 -4.92
C PRO A 324 26.95 8.00 -3.96
N LYS A 325 28.18 7.57 -3.63
CA LYS A 325 29.05 8.37 -2.78
C LYS A 325 29.25 9.74 -3.42
N ALA A 326 28.95 10.80 -2.66
CA ALA A 326 29.04 12.15 -3.17
C ALA A 326 30.49 12.50 -3.53
N GLU A 327 30.71 12.91 -4.77
CA GLU A 327 32.01 13.40 -5.23
C GLU A 327 32.22 14.83 -4.72
N ILE A 328 33.36 15.08 -4.09
CA ILE A 328 33.69 16.41 -3.58
C ILE A 328 34.25 17.27 -4.71
N VAL A 329 33.59 18.39 -4.96
CA VAL A 329 33.93 19.32 -6.04
C VAL A 329 34.42 20.64 -5.46
N SER A 330 35.52 21.16 -6.00
CA SER A 330 36.16 22.38 -5.49
C SER A 330 35.62 23.68 -6.08
N SER A 331 34.80 23.62 -7.14
CA SER A 331 34.27 24.79 -7.83
C SER A 331 32.84 24.58 -8.30
N ILE A 332 31.97 25.54 -7.93
CA ILE A 332 30.56 25.57 -8.36
C ILE A 332 30.48 25.73 -9.88
N ASP A 333 31.26 26.63 -10.46
CA ASP A 333 31.22 26.88 -11.91
C ASP A 333 31.71 25.68 -12.71
N GLN A 334 32.71 24.95 -12.22
CA GLN A 334 33.16 23.70 -12.84
C GLN A 334 32.07 22.62 -12.78
N LEU A 335 31.40 22.48 -11.63
CA LEU A 335 30.31 21.52 -11.47
C LEU A 335 29.16 21.84 -12.42
N LEU A 336 28.66 23.08 -12.41
CA LEU A 336 27.53 23.48 -13.24
C LEU A 336 27.85 23.53 -14.74
N GLY A 337 29.14 23.65 -15.10
CA GLY A 337 29.60 23.54 -16.48
C GLY A 337 29.69 22.10 -17.01
N THR A 338 29.67 21.08 -16.13
CA THR A 338 29.88 19.67 -16.52
C THR A 338 28.75 18.73 -16.12
N ALA A 339 27.88 19.13 -15.19
CA ALA A 339 26.79 18.31 -14.69
C ALA A 339 25.44 19.03 -14.77
N GLU A 340 24.43 18.31 -15.25
CA GLU A 340 23.03 18.74 -15.17
C GLU A 340 22.43 18.29 -13.85
N ILE A 341 22.07 19.22 -12.97
CA ILE A 341 21.54 18.88 -11.65
C ILE A 341 20.02 18.71 -11.73
N GLN A 342 19.51 17.54 -11.34
CA GLN A 342 18.06 17.32 -11.25
C GLN A 342 17.53 17.71 -9.87
N LYS A 343 18.28 17.40 -8.80
CA LYS A 343 17.79 17.57 -7.43
C LYS A 343 18.89 18.09 -6.52
N LEU A 344 18.51 18.92 -5.56
CA LEU A 344 19.35 19.44 -4.49
C LEU A 344 18.71 19.10 -3.15
N VAL A 345 19.51 18.66 -2.18
CA VAL A 345 19.06 18.33 -0.83
C VAL A 345 20.01 18.96 0.18
N PHE A 346 19.50 19.95 0.92
CA PHE A 346 20.15 20.41 2.14
C PHE A 346 19.90 19.38 3.25
N ILE A 347 20.96 19.00 3.95
CA ILE A 347 20.88 18.01 5.03
C ILE A 347 21.10 18.74 6.36
N GLY A 348 20.03 18.83 7.14
CA GLY A 348 20.05 19.37 8.50
C GLY A 348 20.09 18.26 9.55
N THR A 349 20.48 18.62 10.76
CA THR A 349 20.27 17.83 11.99
C THR A 349 18.89 18.03 12.56
#